data_AF-A0A2D9DW41-F1
#
_entry.id   AF-A0A2D9DW41-F1
#
_cell.length_a   1.000
_cell.length_b   1.000
_cell.length_c   1.000
_cell.angle_alpha   90.00
_cell.angle_beta   90.00
_cell.angle_gamma   90.00
#
_symmetry.space_group_name_H-M   'P 1'
#
loop_
_entity.id
_entity.type
_entity.pdbx_description
1 polymer ?
#
loop_
_entity_poly.entity_id
_entity_poly.type
_entity_poly.pdbx_seq_one_letter_code
_entity_poly.pdbx_strand_id
1 'polypeptide(L)'
;METTILLAIFVGLVVIMAAWREYTDRRYVIPAQLRPILRKYWKGVKATKGTAAQSLIEHSDIAASILRIQPNDPSWHSDPITEPQERRLKELGIKITDKSLKYKGIASKLIGMFSECEPGTITEYLEFFGIDTSEISETRAKLKHSELSGNPDSQMMWDDRPADRAQLLYLDFYGLTKSNKLKYLEAEQIITEHSDNQLTEEQLDTWPDIETMWSELEDPDYRNSLGIKQPKQREYIEAVNYYLKSPHHRPGQFDEEKVAYFLTLKNHALKQ
;
A
#
# COMPACT_ATOMS: atom_id res chain seq x y z
N MET A 1 -3.73 6.36 38.69
CA MET A 1 -2.39 5.77 38.90
C MET A 1 -2.43 4.24 38.81
N GLU A 2 -3.46 3.57 39.37
CA GLU A 2 -3.60 2.11 39.33
C GLU A 2 -3.91 1.53 37.94
N THR A 3 -4.69 2.22 37.10
CA THR A 3 -4.99 1.81 35.72
C THR A 3 -3.77 1.78 34.80
N THR A 4 -2.76 2.59 35.12
CA THR A 4 -1.53 2.75 34.33
C THR A 4 -0.51 1.65 34.59
N ILE A 5 -0.48 1.12 35.82
CA ILE A 5 0.35 -0.04 36.21
C ILE A 5 -0.24 -1.31 35.60
N LEU A 6 -1.58 -1.41 35.54
CA LEU A 6 -2.27 -2.52 34.89
C LEU A 6 -1.94 -2.64 33.40
N LEU A 7 -1.84 -1.52 32.66
CA LEU A 7 -1.53 -1.53 31.23
C LEU A 7 -0.09 -1.97 30.92
N ALA A 8 0.89 -1.58 31.75
CA ALA A 8 2.28 -2.00 31.59
C ALA A 8 2.48 -3.49 31.88
N ILE A 9 1.82 -4.01 32.93
CA ILE A 9 1.76 -5.45 33.21
C ILE A 9 1.03 -6.19 32.08
N PHE A 10 0.04 -5.54 31.47
CA PHE A 10 -0.75 -6.10 30.39
C PHE A 10 0.03 -6.27 29.09
N VAL A 11 0.81 -5.28 28.67
CA VAL A 11 1.70 -5.41 27.49
C VAL A 11 2.72 -6.52 27.73
N GLY A 12 3.35 -6.56 28.91
CA GLY A 12 4.26 -7.64 29.28
C GLY A 12 3.61 -9.03 29.24
N LEU A 13 2.36 -9.15 29.69
CA LEU A 13 1.59 -10.39 29.60
C LEU A 13 1.19 -10.76 28.18
N VAL A 14 0.90 -9.79 27.30
CA VAL A 14 0.64 -10.05 25.87
C VAL A 14 1.91 -10.52 25.17
N VAL A 15 3.08 -9.94 25.46
CA VAL A 15 4.38 -10.43 24.97
C VAL A 15 4.64 -11.86 25.43
N ILE A 16 4.40 -12.14 26.72
CA ILE A 16 4.56 -13.48 27.30
C ILE A 16 3.55 -14.45 26.67
N MET A 17 2.30 -14.05 26.44
CA MET A 17 1.27 -14.90 25.84
C MET A 17 1.48 -15.15 24.34
N ALA A 18 2.02 -14.18 23.60
CA ALA A 18 2.37 -14.35 22.18
C ALA A 18 3.60 -15.26 22.02
N ALA A 19 4.64 -15.05 22.84
CA ALA A 19 5.76 -15.98 22.97
C ALA A 19 5.31 -17.38 23.43
N TRP A 20 4.27 -17.45 24.28
CA TRP A 20 3.69 -18.69 24.77
C TRP A 20 2.85 -19.41 23.70
N ARG A 21 2.11 -18.71 22.83
CA ARG A 21 1.35 -19.31 21.72
C ARG A 21 2.26 -20.00 20.72
N GLU A 22 3.35 -19.33 20.35
CA GLU A 22 4.43 -19.88 19.52
C GLU A 22 5.14 -21.07 20.20
N TYR A 23 5.16 -21.10 21.54
CA TYR A 23 5.71 -22.22 22.34
C TYR A 23 4.73 -23.40 22.48
N THR A 24 3.41 -23.16 22.52
CA THR A 24 2.38 -24.19 22.74
C THR A 24 2.08 -25.08 21.54
N ASP A 25 2.46 -24.67 20.32
CA ASP A 25 2.41 -25.55 19.15
C ASP A 25 3.39 -26.74 19.28
N ARG A 26 4.31 -26.68 20.25
CA ARG A 26 5.11 -27.82 20.71
C ARG A 26 4.55 -28.31 22.06
N ARG A 27 3.82 -29.43 22.02
CA ARG A 27 3.18 -30.16 23.15
C ARG A 27 3.87 -29.99 24.52
N TYR A 28 3.52 -28.97 25.29
CA TYR A 28 3.92 -28.83 26.69
C TYR A 28 2.74 -28.46 27.60
N VAL A 29 2.64 -29.14 28.75
CA VAL A 29 1.56 -29.01 29.74
C VAL A 29 1.77 -27.74 30.58
N ILE A 30 0.74 -26.90 30.66
CA ILE A 30 0.73 -25.69 31.50
C ILE A 30 0.92 -26.06 32.97
N PRO A 31 1.95 -25.54 33.67
CA PRO A 31 2.11 -25.72 35.11
C PRO A 31 0.85 -25.25 35.84
N ALA A 32 0.27 -26.12 36.69
CA ALA A 32 -1.01 -25.88 37.35
C ALA A 32 -1.06 -24.56 38.14
N GLN A 33 0.11 -24.08 38.54
CA GLN A 33 0.34 -22.88 39.35
C GLN A 33 0.07 -21.57 38.58
N LEU A 34 0.18 -21.56 37.24
CA LEU A 34 -0.01 -20.37 36.41
C LEU A 34 -1.47 -20.20 35.92
N ARG A 35 -2.27 -21.27 35.98
CA ARG A 35 -3.67 -21.27 35.51
C ARG A 35 -4.60 -20.30 36.28
N PRO A 36 -4.51 -20.15 37.61
CA PRO A 36 -5.35 -19.22 38.36
C PRO A 36 -5.02 -17.75 38.03
N ILE A 37 -3.75 -17.46 37.78
CA ILE A 37 -3.24 -16.13 37.42
C ILE A 37 -3.81 -15.74 36.05
N LEU A 38 -3.62 -16.58 35.03
CA LEU A 38 -4.14 -16.34 33.68
C LEU A 38 -5.67 -16.19 33.65
N ARG A 39 -6.42 -16.99 34.42
CA ARG A 39 -7.89 -16.87 34.54
C ARG A 39 -8.34 -15.56 35.20
N LYS A 40 -7.58 -15.04 36.16
CA LYS A 40 -7.88 -13.77 36.85
C LYS A 40 -7.68 -12.58 35.91
N TYR A 41 -6.64 -12.60 35.08
CA TYR A 41 -6.36 -11.53 34.12
C TYR A 41 -7.29 -11.55 32.90
N TRP A 42 -7.67 -12.73 32.40
CA TRP A 42 -8.58 -12.85 31.25
C TRP A 42 -9.99 -12.30 31.53
N LYS A 43 -10.45 -12.34 32.79
CA LYS A 43 -11.72 -11.70 33.20
C LYS A 43 -11.66 -10.17 33.22
N GLY A 44 -10.48 -9.57 33.40
CA GLY A 44 -10.29 -8.11 33.38
C GLY A 44 -10.27 -7.50 31.97
N VAL A 45 -9.84 -8.28 30.98
CA VAL A 45 -9.72 -7.83 29.57
C VAL A 45 -11.06 -7.64 28.88
N LYS A 46 -12.10 -8.41 29.29
CA LYS A 46 -13.46 -8.25 28.74
C LYS A 46 -14.12 -6.90 29.06
N ALA A 47 -13.52 -6.08 29.93
CA ALA A 47 -14.13 -4.85 30.44
C ALA A 47 -13.65 -3.55 29.75
N THR A 48 -12.56 -3.55 28.99
CA THR A 48 -12.03 -2.33 28.35
C THR A 48 -12.36 -2.29 26.87
N LYS A 49 -13.60 -1.89 26.53
CA LYS A 49 -13.98 -1.58 25.15
C LYS A 49 -13.23 -0.33 24.65
N GLY A 50 -12.53 -0.46 23.52
CA GLY A 50 -12.09 0.70 22.70
C GLY A 50 -10.67 1.22 22.93
N THR A 51 -9.70 0.38 23.33
CA THR A 51 -8.31 0.82 23.52
C THR A 51 -7.34 0.11 22.58
N ALA A 52 -6.20 0.75 22.26
CA ALA A 52 -5.08 0.18 21.49
C ALA A 52 -4.63 -1.20 22.00
N ALA A 53 -4.77 -1.45 23.31
CA ALA A 53 -4.53 -2.73 23.93
C ALA A 53 -5.48 -3.84 23.41
N GLN A 54 -6.75 -3.52 23.17
CA GLN A 54 -7.73 -4.47 22.63
C GLN A 54 -7.42 -4.86 21.18
N SER A 55 -6.99 -3.91 20.35
CA SER A 55 -6.47 -4.21 19.00
C SER A 55 -5.23 -5.10 19.05
N LEU A 56 -4.29 -4.84 19.96
CA LEU A 56 -3.10 -5.70 20.16
C LEU A 56 -3.45 -7.12 20.68
N ILE A 57 -4.51 -7.27 21.47
CA ILE A 57 -5.01 -8.58 21.95
C ILE A 57 -5.67 -9.35 20.80
N GLU A 58 -6.52 -8.69 20.03
CA GLU A 58 -7.21 -9.29 18.88
C GLU A 58 -6.21 -9.75 17.81
N HIS A 59 -5.00 -9.18 17.81
CA HIS A 59 -3.94 -9.44 16.84
C HIS A 59 -2.65 -9.94 17.51
N SER A 60 -2.79 -10.81 18.53
CA SER A 60 -1.66 -11.37 19.29
C SER A 60 -0.57 -12.00 18.43
N ASP A 61 -0.95 -12.50 17.25
CA ASP A 61 -0.06 -13.22 16.34
C ASP A 61 0.87 -12.25 15.60
N ILE A 62 0.44 -10.99 15.44
CA ILE A 62 1.21 -9.87 14.87
C ILE A 62 2.04 -9.16 15.95
N ALA A 63 1.58 -9.18 17.21
CA ALA A 63 2.34 -8.57 18.31
C ALA A 63 3.73 -9.20 18.48
N ALA A 64 3.87 -10.52 18.26
CA ALA A 64 5.16 -11.21 18.32
C ALA A 64 6.14 -10.76 17.20
N SER A 65 5.64 -10.51 16.00
CA SER A 65 6.46 -10.10 14.85
C SER A 65 6.88 -8.62 14.94
N ILE A 66 6.05 -7.77 15.52
CA ILE A 66 6.36 -6.35 15.78
C ILE A 66 7.51 -6.18 16.77
N LEU A 67 7.55 -7.03 17.80
CA LEU A 67 8.53 -6.94 18.88
C LEU A 67 9.88 -7.56 18.51
N ARG A 68 10.03 -8.08 17.29
CA ARG A 68 11.28 -8.62 16.76
C ARG A 68 11.88 -7.66 15.73
N ILE A 69 13.17 -7.38 15.91
CA ILE A 69 14.02 -6.86 14.84
C ILE A 69 14.46 -8.06 14.01
N GLN A 70 14.18 -8.04 12.71
CA GLN A 70 14.56 -9.13 11.82
C GLN A 70 16.03 -8.97 11.36
N PRO A 71 16.75 -10.05 11.01
CA PRO A 71 18.14 -9.95 10.52
C PRO A 71 18.31 -9.04 9.29
N ASN A 72 17.26 -8.90 8.48
CA ASN A 72 17.24 -8.07 7.27
C ASN A 72 16.64 -6.67 7.50
N ASP A 73 16.30 -6.31 8.75
CA ASP A 73 15.84 -4.96 9.05
C ASP A 73 16.98 -3.95 8.81
N PRO A 74 16.69 -2.72 8.33
CA PRO A 74 17.68 -1.67 8.18
C PRO A 74 18.47 -1.43 9.48
N SER A 75 19.75 -1.08 9.36
CA SER A 75 20.63 -0.86 10.53
C SER A 75 20.06 0.16 11.53
N TRP A 76 19.30 1.15 11.06
CA TRP A 76 18.65 2.14 11.92
C TRP A 76 17.52 1.57 12.80
N HIS A 77 17.00 0.36 12.52
CA HIS A 77 15.95 -0.23 13.35
C HIS A 77 16.39 -0.46 14.79
N SER A 78 17.68 -0.76 15.00
CA SER A 78 18.30 -0.91 16.32
C SER A 78 18.71 0.41 16.97
N ASP A 79 18.49 1.55 16.31
CA ASP A 79 18.77 2.85 16.91
C ASP A 79 17.79 3.13 18.06
N PRO A 80 18.18 3.99 19.02
CA PRO A 80 17.26 4.49 20.02
C PRO A 80 16.02 5.16 19.40
N ILE A 81 14.87 4.98 20.04
CA ILE A 81 13.63 5.68 19.70
C ILE A 81 13.81 7.21 19.70
N THR A 82 13.17 7.89 18.75
CA THR A 82 13.22 9.36 18.64
C THR A 82 12.12 10.04 19.47
N GLU A 83 12.33 11.32 19.84
CA GLU A 83 11.31 12.08 20.59
C GLU A 83 9.95 12.19 19.87
N PRO A 84 9.88 12.40 18.54
CA PRO A 84 8.60 12.36 17.82
C PRO A 84 7.89 11.00 17.94
N GLN A 85 8.62 9.89 17.87
CA GLN A 85 8.04 8.55 18.02
C GLN A 85 7.55 8.30 19.45
N GLU A 86 8.32 8.70 20.46
CA GLU A 86 7.89 8.61 21.87
C GLU A 86 6.60 9.41 22.12
N ARG A 87 6.50 10.61 21.54
CA ARG A 87 5.31 11.45 21.64
C ARG A 87 4.11 10.79 20.96
N ARG A 88 4.29 10.28 19.75
CA ARG A 88 3.22 9.61 19.00
C ARG A 88 2.72 8.36 19.71
N LEU A 89 3.61 7.54 20.26
CA LEU A 89 3.22 6.39 21.06
C LEU A 89 2.43 6.79 22.31
N LYS A 90 2.81 7.88 22.99
CA LYS A 90 2.04 8.41 24.13
C LYS A 90 0.65 8.86 23.73
N GLU A 91 0.50 9.53 22.58
CA GLU A 91 -0.82 9.92 22.02
C GLU A 91 -1.70 8.70 21.73
N LEU A 92 -1.10 7.62 21.22
CA LEU A 92 -1.77 6.33 21.00
C LEU A 92 -2.06 5.56 22.30
N GLY A 93 -1.69 6.10 23.46
CA GLY A 93 -1.87 5.46 24.77
C GLY A 93 -0.88 4.32 25.05
N ILE A 94 0.19 4.19 24.24
CA ILE A 94 1.19 3.14 24.34
C ILE A 94 2.36 3.63 25.20
N LYS A 95 2.67 2.89 26.27
CA LYS A 95 3.84 3.15 27.12
C LYS A 95 4.83 2.00 27.01
N ILE A 96 6.00 2.28 26.45
CA ILE A 96 7.11 1.33 26.39
C ILE A 96 7.86 1.38 27.73
N THR A 97 7.58 0.42 28.61
CA THR A 97 8.23 0.31 29.94
C THR A 97 9.50 -0.53 29.91
N ASP A 98 9.64 -1.41 28.93
CA ASP A 98 10.83 -2.25 28.77
C ASP A 98 11.91 -1.51 27.98
N LYS A 99 13.13 -1.47 28.52
CA LYS A 99 14.29 -0.86 27.85
C LYS A 99 14.67 -1.59 26.56
N SER A 100 14.40 -2.89 26.47
CA SER A 100 14.65 -3.71 25.28
C SER A 100 13.67 -3.45 24.13
N LEU A 101 12.62 -2.66 24.37
CA LEU A 101 11.62 -2.29 23.36
C LEU A 101 11.77 -0.84 22.88
N LYS A 102 12.81 -0.13 23.32
CA LYS A 102 13.08 1.28 22.97
C LYS A 102 13.87 1.45 21.66
N TYR A 103 13.58 0.58 20.70
CA TYR A 103 14.21 0.62 19.39
C TYR A 103 13.32 1.35 18.39
N LYS A 104 13.94 2.16 17.55
CA LYS A 104 13.27 2.97 16.52
C LYS A 104 12.41 2.10 15.59
N GLY A 105 12.89 0.90 15.23
CA GLY A 105 12.15 -0.05 14.38
C GLY A 105 10.88 -0.57 15.04
N ILE A 106 10.95 -0.94 16.33
CA ILE A 106 9.79 -1.40 17.10
C ILE A 106 8.78 -0.27 17.28
N ALA A 107 9.26 0.94 17.57
CA ALA A 107 8.41 2.12 17.69
C ALA A 107 7.65 2.43 16.39
N SER A 108 8.33 2.40 15.24
CA SER A 108 7.69 2.59 13.94
C SER A 108 6.66 1.51 13.63
N LYS A 109 6.96 0.22 13.87
CA LYS A 109 6.01 -0.88 13.67
C LYS A 109 4.79 -0.74 14.59
N LEU A 110 4.97 -0.28 15.84
CA LEU A 110 3.85 -0.02 16.74
C LEU A 110 2.99 1.16 16.29
N ILE A 111 3.60 2.24 15.80
CA ILE A 111 2.86 3.39 15.28
C ILE A 111 2.07 2.98 14.04
N GLY A 112 2.70 2.28 13.08
CA GLY A 112 2.08 1.83 11.84
C GLY A 112 0.99 0.76 12.02
N MET A 113 0.78 0.22 13.23
CA MET A 113 -0.42 -0.59 13.54
C MET A 113 -1.70 0.24 13.65
N PHE A 114 -1.55 1.54 13.86
CA PHE A 114 -2.64 2.49 14.01
C PHE A 114 -2.65 3.55 12.90
N SER A 115 -1.71 3.46 11.96
CA SER A 115 -1.72 4.23 10.73
C SER A 115 -2.45 3.44 9.64
N GLU A 116 -3.28 4.13 8.87
CA GLU A 116 -3.82 3.62 7.62
C GLU A 116 -2.67 3.31 6.66
N CYS A 117 -2.84 2.28 5.82
CA CYS A 117 -1.87 2.01 4.77
C CYS A 117 -2.09 3.00 3.63
N GLU A 118 -1.08 3.81 3.34
CA GLU A 118 -1.12 4.71 2.18
C GLU A 118 -1.10 3.90 0.87
N PRO A 119 -1.82 4.34 -0.17
CA PRO A 119 -1.72 3.77 -1.50
C PRO A 119 -0.28 3.79 -2.02
N GLY A 120 0.12 2.72 -2.70
CA GLY A 120 1.39 2.63 -3.42
C GLY A 120 1.79 1.19 -3.68
N THR A 121 3.07 0.94 -3.94
CA THR A 121 3.57 -0.37 -4.38
C THR A 121 3.18 -1.53 -3.45
N ILE A 122 3.15 -1.31 -2.13
CA ILE A 122 2.74 -2.36 -1.18
C ILE A 122 1.25 -2.67 -1.33
N THR A 123 0.38 -1.67 -1.44
CA THR A 123 -1.07 -1.91 -1.58
C THR A 123 -1.38 -2.54 -2.93
N GLU A 124 -0.76 -2.06 -4.00
CA GLU A 124 -0.88 -2.63 -5.35
C GLU A 124 -0.47 -4.11 -5.38
N TYR A 125 0.65 -4.44 -4.73
CA TYR A 125 1.11 -5.82 -4.61
C TYR A 125 0.08 -6.68 -3.87
N LEU A 126 -0.46 -6.20 -2.76
CA LEU A 126 -1.45 -6.95 -1.98
C LEU A 126 -2.77 -7.12 -2.74
N GLU A 127 -3.24 -6.07 -3.40
CA GLU A 127 -4.46 -6.08 -4.21
C GLU A 127 -4.37 -7.04 -5.39
N PHE A 128 -3.19 -7.16 -6.03
CA PHE A 128 -2.94 -8.17 -7.06
C PHE A 128 -3.16 -9.60 -6.57
N PHE A 129 -2.82 -9.88 -5.31
CA PHE A 129 -3.11 -11.18 -4.66
C PHE A 129 -4.51 -11.25 -4.04
N GLY A 130 -5.39 -10.28 -4.32
CA GLY A 130 -6.77 -10.26 -3.82
C GLY A 130 -6.91 -9.93 -2.34
N ILE A 131 -5.91 -9.28 -1.75
CA ILE A 131 -5.95 -8.84 -0.35
C ILE A 131 -6.53 -7.43 -0.30
N ASP A 132 -7.65 -7.28 0.40
CA ASP A 132 -8.26 -5.97 0.66
C ASP A 132 -7.35 -5.10 1.54
N THR A 133 -7.09 -3.88 1.06
CA THR A 133 -6.22 -2.87 1.65
C THR A 133 -7.00 -1.73 2.32
N SER A 134 -8.32 -1.66 2.14
CA SER A 134 -9.15 -0.54 2.63
C SER A 134 -9.15 -0.37 4.15
N GLU A 135 -9.02 -1.47 4.89
CA GLU A 135 -9.02 -1.47 6.37
C GLU A 135 -7.69 -2.01 6.96
N ILE A 136 -6.64 -2.15 6.13
CA ILE A 136 -5.36 -2.68 6.60
C ILE A 136 -4.46 -1.55 7.11
N SER A 137 -3.84 -1.76 8.27
CA SER A 137 -2.84 -0.83 8.79
C SER A 137 -1.52 -0.98 8.05
N GLU A 138 -0.71 0.08 8.01
CA GLU A 138 0.60 0.11 7.33
C GLU A 138 1.51 -1.07 7.75
N THR A 139 1.59 -1.34 9.06
CA THR A 139 2.44 -2.45 9.57
C THR A 139 1.91 -3.83 9.16
N ARG A 140 0.58 -4.00 9.07
CA ARG A 140 0.01 -5.27 8.61
C ARG A 140 0.22 -5.45 7.11
N ALA A 141 0.08 -4.40 6.33
CA ALA A 141 0.36 -4.43 4.90
C ALA A 141 1.81 -4.86 4.65
N LYS A 142 2.77 -4.25 5.37
CA LYS A 142 4.19 -4.60 5.31
C LYS A 142 4.47 -6.06 5.68
N LEU A 143 3.83 -6.57 6.73
CA LEU A 143 3.98 -7.97 7.14
C LEU A 143 3.42 -8.94 6.09
N LYS A 144 2.21 -8.70 5.59
CA LYS A 144 1.61 -9.53 4.53
C LYS A 144 2.43 -9.49 3.25
N HIS A 145 2.92 -8.32 2.87
CA HIS A 145 3.80 -8.15 1.72
C HIS A 145 5.10 -8.94 1.92
N SER A 146 5.71 -8.91 3.10
CA SER A 146 6.91 -9.70 3.39
C SER A 146 6.66 -11.20 3.37
N GLU A 147 5.49 -11.66 3.78
CA GLU A 147 5.09 -13.07 3.71
C GLU A 147 4.97 -13.53 2.25
N LEU A 148 4.30 -12.74 1.42
CA LEU A 148 4.10 -13.06 0.01
C LEU A 148 5.38 -12.91 -0.81
N SER A 149 6.14 -11.83 -0.65
CA SER A 149 7.41 -11.64 -1.38
C SER A 149 8.49 -12.64 -0.94
N GLY A 150 8.39 -13.20 0.27
CA GLY A 150 9.21 -14.32 0.71
C GLY A 150 8.86 -15.65 0.04
N ASN A 151 7.71 -15.76 -0.63
CA ASN A 151 7.32 -16.93 -1.41
C ASN A 151 7.80 -16.76 -2.87
N PRO A 152 8.70 -17.63 -3.37
CA PRO A 152 9.20 -17.57 -4.75
C PRO A 152 8.09 -17.61 -5.81
N ASP A 153 7.02 -18.37 -5.58
CA ASP A 153 5.92 -18.49 -6.54
C ASP A 153 5.12 -17.18 -6.64
N SER A 154 4.82 -16.55 -5.50
CA SER A 154 4.15 -15.26 -5.46
C SER A 154 5.03 -14.17 -6.10
N GLN A 155 6.32 -14.15 -5.78
CA GLN A 155 7.25 -13.21 -6.40
C GLN A 155 7.28 -13.37 -7.92
N MET A 156 7.36 -14.61 -8.42
CA MET A 156 7.32 -14.89 -9.84
C MET A 156 6.00 -14.45 -10.49
N MET A 157 4.85 -14.66 -9.84
CA MET A 157 3.55 -14.19 -10.35
C MET A 157 3.47 -12.66 -10.45
N TRP A 158 4.05 -11.95 -9.47
CA TRP A 158 4.09 -10.49 -9.49
C TRP A 158 5.01 -9.96 -10.59
N ASP A 159 6.18 -10.57 -10.77
CA ASP A 159 7.15 -10.18 -11.80
C ASP A 159 6.63 -10.50 -13.22
N ASP A 160 5.90 -11.62 -13.36
CA ASP A 160 5.28 -12.06 -14.61
C ASP A 160 3.87 -11.49 -14.84
N ARG A 161 3.43 -10.54 -14.02
CA ARG A 161 2.09 -9.96 -14.18
C ARG A 161 1.95 -9.29 -15.56
N PRO A 162 0.74 -9.25 -16.14
CA PRO A 162 0.51 -8.55 -17.39
C PRO A 162 0.88 -7.06 -17.28
N ALA A 163 1.31 -6.46 -18.39
CA ALA A 163 1.46 -5.02 -18.47
C ALA A 163 0.17 -4.31 -18.08
N ASP A 164 0.29 -3.22 -17.33
CA ASP A 164 -0.87 -2.48 -16.87
C ASP A 164 -1.48 -1.60 -17.99
N ARG A 165 -2.59 -0.93 -17.69
CA ARG A 165 -3.29 -0.10 -18.67
C ARG A 165 -2.49 1.13 -19.10
N ALA A 166 -1.69 1.73 -18.22
CA ALA A 166 -0.88 2.91 -18.52
C ALA A 166 0.29 2.52 -19.43
N GLN A 167 0.98 1.42 -19.14
CA GLN A 167 2.02 0.84 -19.99
C GLN A 167 1.46 0.49 -21.38
N LEU A 168 0.28 -0.15 -21.45
CA LEU A 168 -0.36 -0.45 -22.73
C LEU A 168 -0.81 0.81 -23.48
N LEU A 169 -1.25 1.86 -22.77
CA LEU A 169 -1.54 3.17 -23.35
C LEU A 169 -0.28 3.78 -23.97
N TYR A 170 0.84 3.79 -23.23
CA TYR A 170 2.12 4.31 -23.70
C TYR A 170 2.55 3.64 -25.00
N LEU A 171 2.56 2.31 -25.00
CA LEU A 171 3.01 1.53 -26.15
C LEU A 171 2.15 1.80 -27.37
N ASP A 172 0.82 1.84 -27.22
CA ASP A 172 -0.08 2.14 -28.34
C ASP A 172 0.02 3.60 -28.80
N PHE A 173 0.24 4.55 -27.87
CA PHE A 173 0.34 5.97 -28.19
C PHE A 173 1.58 6.27 -29.05
N TYR A 174 2.72 5.69 -28.70
CA TYR A 174 3.98 5.85 -29.45
C TYR A 174 4.16 4.83 -30.57
N GLY A 175 3.19 3.95 -30.80
CA GLY A 175 3.23 2.96 -31.89
C GLY A 175 4.28 1.86 -31.68
N LEU A 176 4.62 1.56 -30.44
CA LEU A 176 5.56 0.52 -30.05
C LEU A 176 4.90 -0.86 -30.16
N THR A 177 5.69 -1.87 -30.49
CA THR A 177 5.15 -3.21 -30.76
C THR A 177 4.71 -3.89 -29.46
N LYS A 178 3.42 -4.18 -29.33
CA LYS A 178 2.89 -5.00 -28.24
C LYS A 178 2.84 -6.49 -28.60
N SER A 179 3.42 -7.32 -27.75
CA SER A 179 3.09 -8.74 -27.70
C SER A 179 1.71 -8.89 -27.03
N ASN A 180 0.87 -9.82 -27.49
CA ASN A 180 -0.43 -10.12 -26.86
C ASN A 180 -0.31 -10.66 -25.41
N LYS A 181 0.92 -10.94 -24.95
CA LYS A 181 1.23 -11.41 -23.60
C LYS A 181 2.38 -10.63 -22.98
N LEU A 182 2.47 -9.33 -23.28
CA LEU A 182 3.53 -8.49 -22.75
C LEU A 182 3.44 -8.43 -21.22
N LYS A 183 4.55 -8.78 -20.57
CA LYS A 183 4.66 -8.73 -19.11
C LYS A 183 4.98 -7.30 -18.66
N TYR A 184 4.65 -6.98 -17.42
CA TYR A 184 4.89 -5.66 -16.83
C TYR A 184 6.36 -5.24 -16.94
N LEU A 185 7.30 -6.10 -16.54
CA LEU A 185 8.73 -5.75 -16.55
C LEU A 185 9.27 -5.59 -17.98
N GLU A 186 8.75 -6.36 -18.94
CA GLU A 186 9.12 -6.21 -20.35
C GLU A 186 8.59 -4.89 -20.92
N ALA A 187 7.34 -4.53 -20.59
CA ALA A 187 6.77 -3.25 -20.97
C ALA A 187 7.56 -2.07 -20.37
N GLU A 188 7.88 -2.14 -19.07
CA GLU A 188 8.66 -1.12 -18.36
C GLU A 188 10.03 -0.89 -19.00
N GLN A 189 10.71 -1.97 -19.41
CA GLN A 189 12.00 -1.89 -20.11
C GLN A 189 11.85 -1.18 -21.47
N ILE A 190 10.84 -1.55 -22.26
CA ILE A 190 10.58 -0.91 -23.56
C ILE A 190 10.26 0.58 -23.37
N ILE A 191 9.45 0.92 -22.37
CA ILE A 191 9.06 2.30 -22.05
C ILE A 191 10.29 3.11 -21.65
N THR A 192 11.11 2.58 -20.73
CA THR A 192 12.33 3.25 -20.26
C THR A 192 13.32 3.46 -21.40
N GLU A 193 13.56 2.44 -22.23
CA GLU A 193 14.48 2.56 -23.36
C GLU A 193 13.99 3.60 -24.39
N HIS A 194 12.68 3.63 -24.66
CA HIS A 194 12.09 4.60 -25.56
C HIS A 194 12.10 6.02 -24.98
N SER A 195 11.75 6.20 -23.71
CA SER A 195 11.75 7.49 -23.03
C SER A 195 13.12 8.13 -23.01
N ASP A 196 14.16 7.34 -22.71
CA ASP A 196 15.51 7.85 -22.53
C ASP A 196 16.21 8.20 -23.84
N ASN A 197 15.83 7.52 -24.94
CA ASN A 197 16.58 7.61 -26.21
C ASN A 197 15.80 8.29 -27.35
N GLN A 198 14.47 8.34 -27.30
CA GLN A 198 13.65 8.75 -28.46
C GLN A 198 12.67 9.89 -28.18
N LEU A 199 12.32 10.14 -26.92
CA LEU A 199 11.43 11.25 -26.58
C LEU A 199 12.18 12.57 -26.45
N THR A 200 11.55 13.67 -26.87
CA THR A 200 12.00 15.02 -26.54
C THR A 200 11.60 15.37 -25.11
N GLU A 201 12.28 16.37 -24.52
CA GLU A 201 11.93 16.91 -23.18
C GLU A 201 10.44 17.32 -23.11
N GLU A 202 9.94 17.98 -24.16
CA GLU A 202 8.53 18.37 -24.24
C GLU A 202 7.57 17.17 -24.23
N GLN A 203 7.94 16.06 -24.88
CA GLN A 203 7.13 14.84 -24.88
C GLN A 203 7.17 14.14 -23.52
N LEU A 204 8.32 14.14 -22.86
CA LEU A 204 8.48 13.62 -21.49
C LEU A 204 7.66 14.44 -20.49
N ASP A 205 7.64 15.75 -20.63
CA ASP A 205 6.84 16.65 -19.77
C ASP A 205 5.34 16.51 -20.01
N THR A 206 4.93 16.22 -21.24
CA THR A 206 3.50 16.10 -21.59
C THR A 206 2.93 14.72 -21.23
N TRP A 207 3.76 13.67 -21.18
CA TRP A 207 3.30 12.30 -20.93
C TRP A 207 2.53 12.13 -19.60
N PRO A 208 3.02 12.64 -18.45
CA PRO A 208 2.29 12.54 -17.18
C PRO A 208 0.87 13.10 -17.24
N ASP A 209 0.64 14.18 -17.99
CA ASP A 209 -0.70 14.78 -18.13
C ASP A 209 -1.62 13.88 -18.97
N ILE A 210 -1.09 13.27 -20.03
CA ILE A 210 -1.81 12.28 -20.85
C ILE A 210 -2.21 11.07 -19.98
N GLU A 211 -1.26 10.51 -19.24
CA GLU A 211 -1.50 9.36 -18.37
C GLU A 211 -2.51 9.68 -17.24
N THR A 212 -2.38 10.86 -16.64
CA THR A 212 -3.28 11.35 -15.58
C THR A 212 -4.70 11.47 -16.12
N MET A 213 -4.90 12.15 -17.24
CA MET A 213 -6.23 12.28 -17.83
C MET A 213 -6.83 10.93 -18.20
N TRP A 214 -6.04 9.99 -18.75
CA TRP A 214 -6.53 8.65 -19.03
C TRP A 214 -7.02 7.92 -17.76
N SER A 215 -6.30 8.09 -16.65
CA SER A 215 -6.65 7.52 -15.36
C SER A 215 -7.90 8.18 -14.76
N GLU A 216 -8.01 9.50 -14.82
CA GLU A 216 -9.21 10.24 -14.37
C GLU A 216 -10.45 9.89 -15.19
N LEU A 217 -10.27 9.62 -16.49
CA LEU A 217 -11.34 9.11 -17.33
C LEU A 217 -11.85 7.74 -16.90
N GLU A 218 -11.21 7.01 -15.98
CA GLU A 218 -11.78 5.78 -15.38
C GLU A 218 -12.83 6.07 -14.29
N ASP A 219 -12.85 7.28 -13.72
CA ASP A 219 -13.86 7.70 -12.76
C ASP A 219 -15.18 8.11 -13.46
N PRO A 220 -16.31 7.43 -13.18
CA PRO A 220 -17.62 7.83 -13.68
C PRO A 220 -18.00 9.27 -13.37
N ASP A 221 -17.67 9.80 -12.19
CA ASP A 221 -18.08 11.14 -11.78
C ASP A 221 -17.32 12.21 -12.56
N TYR A 222 -16.00 12.02 -12.72
CA TYR A 222 -15.18 12.86 -13.59
C TYR A 222 -15.72 12.86 -15.03
N ARG A 223 -15.95 11.67 -15.63
CA ARG A 223 -16.53 11.58 -16.98
C ARG A 223 -17.90 12.25 -17.11
N ASN A 224 -18.76 12.08 -16.12
CA ASN A 224 -20.10 12.68 -16.10
C ASN A 224 -20.01 14.21 -16.07
N SER A 225 -19.05 14.77 -15.32
CA SER A 225 -18.81 16.21 -15.27
C SER A 225 -18.42 16.79 -16.64
N LEU A 226 -17.72 15.99 -17.46
CA LEU A 226 -17.31 16.33 -18.82
C LEU A 226 -18.36 15.96 -19.90
N GLY A 227 -19.46 15.30 -19.51
CA GLY A 227 -20.50 14.86 -20.45
C GLY A 227 -20.05 13.76 -21.43
N ILE A 228 -19.02 12.99 -21.08
CA ILE A 228 -18.43 11.94 -21.94
C ILE A 228 -18.73 10.54 -21.39
N LYS A 229 -18.84 9.56 -22.30
CA LYS A 229 -18.80 8.15 -21.94
C LYS A 229 -17.35 7.68 -21.84
N GLN A 230 -17.12 6.51 -21.22
CA GLN A 230 -15.80 5.87 -21.23
C GLN A 230 -15.33 5.70 -22.69
N PRO A 231 -14.25 6.40 -23.09
CA PRO A 231 -13.71 6.23 -24.42
C PRO A 231 -12.94 4.91 -24.53
N LYS A 232 -12.90 4.33 -25.73
CA LYS A 232 -11.92 3.29 -26.02
C LYS A 232 -10.52 3.91 -26.07
N GLN A 233 -9.49 3.16 -25.68
CA GLN A 233 -8.10 3.61 -25.70
C GLN A 233 -7.69 4.24 -27.03
N ARG A 234 -8.09 3.63 -28.16
CA ARG A 234 -7.84 4.18 -29.49
C ARG A 234 -8.51 5.54 -29.73
N GLU A 235 -9.73 5.73 -29.25
CA GLU A 235 -10.46 7.01 -29.40
C GLU A 235 -9.77 8.11 -28.58
N TYR A 236 -9.27 7.75 -27.39
CA TYR A 236 -8.47 8.64 -26.55
C TYR A 236 -7.15 9.04 -27.21
N ILE A 237 -6.38 8.06 -27.70
CA ILE A 237 -5.12 8.31 -28.43
C ILE A 237 -5.36 9.22 -29.65
N GLU A 238 -6.45 9.00 -30.39
CA GLU A 238 -6.81 9.84 -31.54
C GLU A 238 -7.17 11.27 -31.11
N ALA A 239 -7.90 11.45 -30.01
CA ALA A 239 -8.25 12.77 -29.48
C ALA A 239 -7.02 13.54 -28.98
N VAL A 240 -6.13 12.89 -28.23
CA VAL A 240 -4.87 13.48 -27.77
C VAL A 240 -4.00 13.86 -28.97
N ASN A 241 -3.82 12.97 -29.94
CA ASN A 241 -3.05 13.28 -31.14
C ASN A 241 -3.63 14.45 -31.95
N TYR A 242 -4.96 14.56 -32.01
CA TYR A 242 -5.61 15.70 -32.64
C TYR A 242 -5.31 17.00 -31.89
N TYR A 243 -5.38 16.97 -30.56
CA TYR A 243 -5.03 18.11 -29.71
C TYR A 243 -3.57 18.54 -29.89
N LEU A 244 -2.62 17.62 -29.78
CA LEU A 244 -1.19 17.93 -29.89
C LEU A 244 -0.79 18.47 -31.27
N LYS A 245 -1.52 18.09 -32.34
CA LYS A 245 -1.31 18.59 -33.70
C LYS A 245 -2.09 19.87 -34.00
N SER A 246 -2.92 20.34 -33.07
CA SER A 246 -3.70 21.56 -33.24
C SER A 246 -2.79 22.78 -33.31
N PRO A 247 -3.05 23.76 -34.20
CA PRO A 247 -2.26 24.99 -34.28
C PRO A 247 -2.35 25.85 -33.01
N HIS A 248 -3.23 25.52 -32.07
CA HIS A 248 -3.40 26.20 -30.79
C HIS A 248 -2.73 25.48 -29.61
N HIS A 249 -2.14 24.31 -29.82
CA HIS A 249 -1.36 23.63 -28.79
C HIS A 249 0.01 24.31 -28.63
N ARG A 250 0.42 24.50 -27.38
CA ARG A 250 1.74 25.00 -27.03
C ARG A 250 2.52 23.83 -26.43
N PRO A 251 3.78 23.61 -26.84
CA PRO A 251 4.59 22.57 -26.23
C PRO A 251 4.68 22.72 -24.72
N GLY A 252 4.65 21.60 -23.99
CA GLY A 252 4.64 21.58 -22.52
C GLY A 252 3.34 22.07 -21.88
N GLN A 253 2.25 22.23 -22.65
CA GLN A 253 0.92 22.50 -22.11
C GLN A 253 -0.04 21.41 -22.57
N PHE A 254 -0.58 20.65 -21.63
CA PHE A 254 -1.71 19.76 -21.86
C PHE A 254 -3.02 20.45 -21.43
N ASP A 255 -4.07 20.30 -22.23
CA ASP A 255 -5.37 20.93 -21.99
C ASP A 255 -6.46 19.85 -22.07
N GLU A 256 -6.79 19.33 -20.89
CA GLU A 256 -7.76 18.25 -20.70
C GLU A 256 -9.14 18.62 -21.25
N GLU A 257 -9.57 19.88 -21.09
CA GLU A 257 -10.88 20.34 -21.58
C GLU A 257 -10.97 20.24 -23.10
N LYS A 258 -9.88 20.58 -23.81
CA LYS A 258 -9.83 20.43 -25.28
C LYS A 258 -9.84 18.97 -25.70
N VAL A 259 -9.11 18.10 -25.01
CA VAL A 259 -9.13 16.66 -25.31
C VAL A 259 -10.52 16.08 -25.04
N ALA A 260 -11.14 16.43 -23.92
CA ALA A 260 -12.51 16.04 -23.58
C ALA A 260 -13.51 16.53 -24.63
N TYR A 261 -13.35 17.77 -25.11
CA TYR A 261 -14.17 18.31 -26.20
C TYR A 261 -14.05 17.46 -27.47
N PHE A 262 -12.86 17.05 -27.89
CA PHE A 262 -12.72 16.14 -29.05
C PHE A 262 -13.38 14.78 -28.84
N LEU A 263 -13.33 14.25 -27.61
CA LEU A 263 -14.03 13.02 -27.25
C LEU A 263 -15.57 13.19 -27.32
N THR A 264 -16.10 14.33 -26.90
CA THR A 264 -17.56 14.61 -27.04
C THR A 264 -17.99 14.67 -28.50
N LEU A 265 -17.22 15.34 -29.37
CA LEU A 265 -17.54 15.47 -30.79
C LEU A 265 -17.63 14.10 -31.49
N LYS A 266 -16.70 13.19 -31.19
CA LYS A 266 -16.77 11.82 -31.71
C LYS A 266 -17.99 11.04 -31.19
N ASN A 267 -18.33 11.19 -29.91
CA ASN A 267 -19.51 10.56 -29.33
C ASN A 267 -20.82 11.04 -29.97
N HIS A 268 -20.87 12.29 -30.44
CA HIS A 268 -22.01 12.84 -31.18
C HIS A 268 -22.06 12.40 -32.65
N ALA A 269 -20.90 12.32 -33.32
CA ALA A 269 -20.81 11.87 -34.71
C ALA A 269 -21.23 10.40 -34.91
N LEU A 270 -21.07 9.55 -33.89
CA LEU A 270 -21.48 8.13 -33.92
C LEU A 270 -22.98 7.91 -33.67
N LYS A 271 -23.76 8.95 -33.35
CA LYS A 271 -25.22 8.89 -33.13
C LYS A 271 -26.06 9.30 -34.34
N GLN A 272 -25.42 9.70 -35.44
CA GLN A 272 -26.07 10.00 -36.72
C GLN A 272 -25.85 8.85 -37.70
#